data_AF-A0A1E8B5Y1-F1
#
_entry.id   AF-A0A1E8B5Y1-F1
#
_cell.length_a   1.000
_cell.length_b   1.000
_cell.length_c   1.000
_cell.angle_alpha   90.00
_cell.angle_beta   90.00
_cell.angle_gamma   90.00
#
_symmetry.space_group_name_H-M   'P 1'
#
loop_
_entity.id
_entity.type
_entity.pdbx_description
1 polymer ?
#
loop_
_entity_poly.entity_id
_entity_poly.type
_entity_poly.pdbx_seq_one_letter_code
_entity_poly.pdbx_strand_id
1 'polypeptide(L)'
;MANIVKIRASVFIPTSWTAIGWTGSKKDNQLGNLIEFEGDSREFTPYAANAMRSRVEQEVIVDFHKKEIFAYGNTGITTERVTNPDGSVNKKTGKASTERIVCTDIEWASDDVKFQMSASASNPLNINAPAVDYLLTVHVTKDGTVDIEGKHDGFPCYEFYKQTDFGPFELIHTHDFRETGDTAEALGGDMEYSFKKIL
;
A
#
# COMPACT_ATOMS: atom_id res chain seq x y z
N MET A 1 -5.02 26.62 -13.25
CA MET A 1 -4.28 25.53 -13.89
C MET A 1 -3.32 25.00 -12.87
N ALA A 2 -3.38 23.69 -12.62
CA ALA A 2 -2.41 22.99 -11.80
C ALA A 2 -1.12 22.82 -12.60
N ASN A 3 0.03 23.07 -11.98
CA ASN A 3 1.32 22.73 -12.60
C ASN A 3 1.72 21.31 -12.25
N ILE A 4 1.49 20.91 -11.00
CA ILE A 4 1.88 19.63 -10.46
C ILE A 4 0.69 18.99 -9.73
N VAL A 5 0.42 17.72 -10.05
CA VAL A 5 -0.52 16.87 -9.30
C VAL A 5 0.21 15.62 -8.84
N LYS A 6 0.21 15.36 -7.53
CA LYS A 6 0.75 14.14 -6.92
C LYS A 6 -0.40 13.24 -6.49
N ILE A 7 -0.27 11.95 -6.82
CA ILE A 7 -1.07 10.87 -6.24
C ILE A 7 -0.15 10.05 -5.33
N ARG A 8 -0.57 9.85 -4.08
CA ARG A 8 0.13 9.02 -3.08
C ARG A 8 -0.71 7.81 -2.76
N ALA A 9 -0.11 6.63 -2.84
CA ALA A 9 -0.67 5.37 -2.40
C ALA A 9 0.20 4.77 -1.29
N SER A 10 -0.45 4.24 -0.26
CA SER A 10 0.24 3.66 0.89
C SER A 10 -0.58 2.51 1.45
N VAL A 11 0.12 1.41 1.77
CA VAL A 11 -0.47 0.20 2.35
C VAL A 11 0.24 -0.07 3.66
N PHE A 12 -0.50 -0.28 4.75
CA PHE A 12 0.10 -0.40 6.08
C PHE A 12 -0.69 -1.30 7.03
N ILE A 13 -0.01 -1.80 8.06
CA ILE A 13 -0.60 -2.57 9.15
C ILE A 13 -0.63 -1.66 10.39
N PRO A 14 -1.80 -1.28 10.92
CA PRO A 14 -1.90 -0.26 11.96
C PRO A 14 -1.30 -0.69 13.31
N THR A 15 -1.25 -2.00 13.58
CA THR A 15 -0.70 -2.55 14.83
C THR A 15 0.83 -2.60 14.81
N SER A 16 1.44 -2.74 15.99
CA SER A 16 2.90 -2.93 16.10
C SER A 16 3.37 -4.32 15.72
N TRP A 17 2.55 -5.33 16.03
CA TRP A 17 2.80 -6.72 15.72
C TRP A 17 1.48 -7.36 15.27
N THR A 18 1.56 -8.23 14.27
CA THR A 18 0.43 -9.04 13.79
C THR A 18 0.81 -10.51 13.82
N ALA A 19 -0.03 -11.36 14.40
CA ALA A 19 0.13 -12.81 14.32
C ALA A 19 -0.51 -13.31 13.02
N ILE A 20 0.15 -14.22 12.30
CA ILE A 20 -0.45 -14.83 11.09
C ILE A 20 -1.72 -15.61 11.49
N GLY A 21 -2.85 -15.24 10.89
CA GLY A 21 -4.17 -15.87 11.09
C GLY A 21 -5.03 -15.14 12.11
N TRP A 22 -5.61 -13.98 11.74
CA TRP A 22 -6.41 -13.17 12.66
C TRP A 22 -7.80 -13.77 12.94
N THR A 23 -7.78 -14.92 13.64
CA THR A 23 -8.78 -15.45 14.58
C THR A 23 -8.11 -15.90 15.91
N GLY A 24 -6.83 -15.58 16.11
CA GLY A 24 -6.06 -15.91 17.30
C GLY A 24 -4.62 -16.29 16.93
N SER A 25 -3.68 -16.14 17.86
CA SER A 25 -2.29 -16.56 17.66
C SER A 25 -2.22 -17.98 17.10
N LYS A 26 -1.74 -18.16 15.86
CA LYS A 26 -1.30 -19.47 15.37
C LYS A 26 -0.11 -19.88 16.21
N LYS A 27 -0.37 -20.71 17.21
CA LYS A 27 0.66 -21.61 17.70
C LYS A 27 0.99 -22.54 16.55
N ASP A 28 2.27 -22.67 16.24
CA ASP A 28 2.69 -23.88 15.55
C ASP A 28 2.27 -25.04 16.47
N ASN A 29 1.19 -25.74 16.12
CA ASN A 29 0.64 -26.78 16.98
C ASN A 29 1.64 -27.94 17.20
N GLN A 30 2.71 -28.02 16.40
CA GLN A 30 3.78 -28.99 16.58
C GLN A 30 4.89 -28.49 17.52
N LEU A 31 5.25 -27.20 17.47
CA LEU A 31 6.39 -26.64 18.21
C LEU A 31 6.01 -25.71 19.38
N GLY A 32 4.75 -25.27 19.47
CA GLY A 32 4.27 -24.30 20.45
C GLY A 32 4.75 -22.87 20.22
N ASN A 33 5.41 -22.59 19.09
CA ASN A 33 5.97 -21.28 18.76
C ASN A 33 4.87 -20.26 18.43
N LEU A 34 5.04 -19.02 18.88
CA LEU A 34 4.25 -17.85 18.45
C LEU A 34 5.03 -17.10 17.36
N ILE A 35 4.42 -16.94 16.19
CA ILE A 35 5.00 -16.22 15.04
C ILE A 35 4.22 -14.93 14.80
N GLU A 36 4.95 -13.82 14.75
CA GLU A 36 4.41 -12.47 14.53
C GLU A 36 5.23 -11.71 13.50
N PHE A 37 4.59 -10.76 12.82
CA PHE A 37 5.22 -9.82 11.90
C PHE A 37 5.06 -8.40 12.41
N GLU A 38 6.11 -7.60 12.29
CA GLU A 38 6.09 -6.19 12.65
C GLU A 38 5.17 -5.41 11.69
N GLY A 39 4.27 -4.62 12.27
CA GLY A 39 3.42 -3.69 11.53
C GLY A 39 3.99 -2.27 11.53
N ASP A 40 3.12 -1.30 11.30
CA ASP A 40 3.46 0.12 11.13
C ASP A 40 3.10 0.99 12.32
N SER A 41 2.44 0.46 13.35
CA SER A 41 2.11 1.18 14.61
C SER A 41 1.57 2.60 14.37
N ARG A 42 0.69 2.79 13.40
CA ARG A 42 0.16 4.11 13.04
C ARG A 42 -1.27 4.02 12.56
N GLU A 43 -1.90 5.19 12.46
CA GLU A 43 -3.19 5.36 11.81
C GLU A 43 -3.01 6.00 10.42
N PHE A 44 -4.14 6.22 9.75
CA PHE A 44 -4.21 6.87 8.45
C PHE A 44 -3.57 8.26 8.48
N THR A 45 -2.64 8.51 7.56
CA THR A 45 -1.98 9.81 7.45
C THR A 45 -1.29 9.97 6.09
N PRO A 46 -1.42 11.13 5.43
CA PRO A 46 -0.68 11.39 4.21
C PRO A 46 0.82 11.64 4.47
N TYR A 47 1.22 11.87 5.72
CA TYR A 47 2.57 12.28 6.12
C TYR A 47 3.49 11.12 6.51
N ALA A 48 3.27 9.93 5.94
CA ALA A 48 4.11 8.75 6.17
C ALA A 48 5.30 8.62 5.18
N ALA A 49 5.52 9.65 4.35
CA ALA A 49 6.50 9.62 3.27
C ALA A 49 7.91 9.29 3.75
N ASN A 50 8.56 8.26 3.17
CA ASN A 50 9.93 7.82 3.53
C ASN A 50 10.13 7.44 5.02
N ALA A 51 9.06 7.24 5.79
CA ALA A 51 9.16 6.96 7.22
C ALA A 51 9.45 5.48 7.53
N MET A 52 9.44 4.60 6.52
CA MET A 52 9.45 3.13 6.69
C MET A 52 8.27 2.63 7.53
N ARG A 53 7.14 3.33 7.41
CA ARG A 53 5.86 3.06 8.10
C ARG A 53 4.76 2.67 7.11
N SER A 54 5.13 2.00 6.02
CA SER A 54 4.20 1.35 5.10
C SER A 54 4.79 0.03 4.61
N ARG A 55 3.94 -0.95 4.31
CA ARG A 55 4.30 -2.19 3.62
C ARG A 55 4.63 -1.91 2.16
N VAL A 56 3.81 -1.09 1.52
CA VAL A 56 4.02 -0.55 0.17
C VAL A 56 3.82 0.96 0.20
N GLU A 57 4.69 1.69 -0.50
CA GLU A 57 4.60 3.12 -0.69
C GLU A 57 4.83 3.44 -2.17
N GLN A 58 3.93 4.23 -2.75
CA GLN A 58 4.07 4.71 -4.13
C GLN A 58 3.63 6.16 -4.24
N GLU A 59 4.39 6.95 -4.99
CA GLU A 59 4.01 8.31 -5.38
C GLU A 59 4.15 8.47 -6.89
N VAL A 60 3.15 9.06 -7.53
CA VAL A 60 3.20 9.46 -8.93
C VAL A 60 2.96 10.96 -9.02
N ILE A 61 3.86 11.67 -9.69
CA ILE A 61 3.84 13.12 -9.85
C ILE A 61 3.67 13.42 -11.32
N VAL A 62 2.53 14.02 -11.66
CA VAL A 62 2.25 14.59 -12.98
C VAL A 62 2.74 16.03 -12.98
N ASP A 63 3.68 16.36 -13.86
CA ASP A 63 4.17 17.71 -14.09
C ASP A 63 3.67 18.19 -15.45
N PHE A 64 2.60 18.99 -15.46
CA PHE A 64 2.01 19.54 -16.69
C PHE A 64 2.91 20.59 -17.36
N HIS A 65 3.81 21.23 -16.62
CA HIS A 65 4.75 22.20 -17.18
C HIS A 65 5.84 21.48 -18.00
N LYS A 66 6.38 20.37 -17.49
CA LYS A 66 7.37 19.56 -18.20
C LYS A 66 6.76 18.55 -19.16
N LYS A 67 5.46 18.26 -19.01
CA LYS A 67 4.78 17.14 -19.67
C LYS A 67 5.45 15.79 -19.36
N GLU A 68 5.78 15.61 -18.08
CA GLU A 68 6.48 14.44 -17.57
C GLU A 68 5.72 13.80 -16.40
N ILE A 69 5.90 12.49 -16.23
CA ILE A 69 5.46 11.75 -15.05
C ILE A 69 6.69 11.21 -14.33
N PHE A 70 6.75 11.43 -13.02
CA PHE A 70 7.75 10.84 -12.13
C PHE A 70 7.07 9.84 -11.21
N ALA A 71 7.65 8.65 -11.08
CA ALA A 71 7.14 7.61 -10.19
C ALA A 71 8.20 7.22 -9.17
N TYR A 72 7.77 7.05 -7.92
CA TYR A 72 8.54 6.49 -6.82
C TYR A 72 7.79 5.29 -6.27
N GLY A 73 8.52 4.21 -5.97
CA GLY A 73 7.98 3.00 -5.35
C GLY A 73 8.96 2.46 -4.32
N ASN A 74 8.44 2.05 -3.17
CA ASN A 74 9.24 1.47 -2.09
C ASN A 74 8.42 0.47 -1.27
N THR A 75 9.12 -0.37 -0.52
CA THR A 75 8.55 -1.38 0.37
C THR A 75 9.04 -1.18 1.80
N GLY A 76 8.22 -1.57 2.77
CA GLY A 76 8.64 -1.65 4.17
C GLY A 76 9.71 -2.72 4.41
N ILE A 77 10.32 -2.69 5.59
CA ILE A 77 11.08 -3.84 6.09
C ILE A 77 10.06 -4.80 6.73
N THR A 78 10.17 -6.07 6.35
CA THR A 78 9.46 -7.16 7.01
C THR A 78 10.32 -7.68 8.14
N THR A 79 9.81 -7.64 9.37
CA THR A 79 10.45 -8.26 10.53
C THR A 79 9.56 -9.39 11.03
N GLU A 80 10.05 -10.63 11.00
CA GLU A 80 9.43 -11.78 11.66
C GLU A 80 9.98 -11.89 13.10
N ARG A 81 9.11 -12.16 14.05
CA ARG A 81 9.44 -12.52 15.44
C ARG A 81 8.87 -13.90 15.75
N VAL A 82 9.74 -14.79 16.20
CA VAL A 82 9.37 -16.13 16.70
C VAL A 82 9.66 -16.18 18.18
N THR A 83 8.62 -16.39 18.99
CA THR A 83 8.73 -16.62 20.44
C THR A 83 8.54 -18.11 20.72
N ASN A 84 9.57 -18.75 21.25
CA ASN A 84 9.56 -20.17 21.60
C ASN A 84 8.80 -20.41 22.93
N PRO A 85 8.37 -21.65 23.23
CA PRO A 85 7.69 -21.98 24.50
C PRO A 85 8.50 -21.66 25.76
N ASP A 86 9.83 -21.65 25.66
CA ASP A 86 10.76 -21.29 26.75
C ASP A 86 10.89 -19.76 26.95
N GLY A 87 10.21 -18.96 26.14
CA GLY A 87 10.24 -17.50 26.17
C GLY A 87 11.39 -16.87 25.38
N SER A 88 12.28 -17.67 24.77
CA SER A 88 13.33 -17.14 23.90
C SER A 88 12.75 -16.55 22.62
N VAL A 89 13.35 -15.45 22.14
CA VAL A 89 12.86 -14.69 20.98
C VAL A 89 13.92 -14.67 19.88
N ASN A 90 13.53 -15.07 18.68
CA ASN A 90 14.33 -14.96 17.47
C ASN A 90 13.67 -13.97 16.50
N LYS A 91 14.49 -13.20 15.78
CA LYS A 91 14.01 -12.26 14.77
C LYS A 91 14.72 -12.46 13.44
N LYS A 92 13.98 -12.26 12.34
CA LYS A 92 14.50 -12.22 10.97
C LYS A 92 13.97 -10.98 10.28
N THR A 93 14.77 -10.41 9.39
CA THR A 93 14.38 -9.25 8.59
C THR A 93 14.58 -9.51 7.10
N GLY A 94 13.73 -8.91 6.29
CA GLY A 94 13.81 -8.93 4.84
C GLY A 94 13.15 -7.70 4.25
N LYS A 95 13.41 -7.43 2.97
CA LYS A 95 12.77 -6.32 2.25
C LYS A 95 12.18 -6.86 0.96
N ALA A 96 10.90 -6.59 0.74
CA ALA A 96 10.21 -7.01 -0.48
C ALA A 96 10.77 -6.27 -1.70
N SER A 97 10.79 -6.93 -2.86
CA SER A 97 11.17 -6.29 -4.13
C SER A 97 10.19 -5.17 -4.48
N THR A 98 10.70 -4.12 -5.12
CA THR A 98 9.90 -3.00 -5.65
C THR A 98 9.59 -3.17 -7.15
N GLU A 99 10.03 -4.26 -7.78
CA GLU A 99 9.94 -4.45 -9.24
C GLU A 99 8.50 -4.43 -9.80
N ARG A 100 7.51 -4.76 -8.96
CA ARG A 100 6.08 -4.76 -9.33
C ARG A 100 5.31 -3.60 -8.68
N ILE A 101 6.00 -2.53 -8.30
CA ILE A 101 5.40 -1.25 -7.90
C ILE A 101 5.68 -0.26 -9.02
N VAL A 102 4.73 -0.11 -9.94
CA VAL A 102 4.97 0.52 -11.24
C VAL A 102 3.90 1.55 -11.61
N CYS A 103 4.29 2.51 -12.45
CA CYS A 103 3.40 3.41 -13.15
C CYS A 103 3.50 3.09 -14.64
N THR A 104 2.36 2.77 -15.27
CA THR A 104 2.30 2.21 -16.64
C THR A 104 1.17 2.87 -17.43
N ASP A 105 1.04 2.51 -18.70
CA ASP A 105 -0.04 2.96 -19.60
C ASP A 105 -0.20 4.49 -19.65
N ILE A 106 0.93 5.20 -19.71
CA ILE A 106 0.97 6.66 -19.69
C ILE A 106 0.57 7.20 -21.07
N GLU A 107 -0.55 7.91 -21.13
CA GLU A 107 -1.10 8.51 -22.34
C GLU A 107 -1.36 10.00 -22.11
N TRP A 108 -0.56 10.86 -22.74
CA TRP A 108 -0.71 12.31 -22.68
C TRP A 108 -1.63 12.82 -23.79
N ALA A 109 -2.60 13.66 -23.42
CA ALA A 109 -3.36 14.49 -24.34
C ALA A 109 -2.84 15.95 -24.32
N SER A 110 -3.66 16.91 -24.77
CA SER A 110 -3.31 18.34 -24.74
C SER A 110 -3.35 18.92 -23.32
N ASP A 111 -4.38 18.57 -22.56
CA ASP A 111 -4.69 19.15 -21.25
C ASP A 111 -5.02 18.10 -20.19
N ASP A 112 -4.70 16.84 -20.46
CA ASP A 112 -4.87 15.74 -19.54
C ASP A 112 -3.83 14.64 -19.77
N VAL A 113 -3.75 13.73 -18.81
CA VAL A 113 -2.96 12.51 -18.88
C VAL A 113 -3.70 11.36 -18.20
N LYS A 114 -3.59 10.17 -18.78
CA LYS A 114 -4.06 8.92 -18.19
C LYS A 114 -2.88 8.01 -17.90
N PHE A 115 -2.97 7.25 -16.81
CA PHE A 115 -1.97 6.26 -16.43
C PHE A 115 -2.55 5.25 -15.44
N GLN A 116 -1.82 4.16 -15.25
CA GLN A 116 -2.11 3.19 -14.20
C GLN A 116 -1.02 3.20 -13.13
N MET A 117 -1.43 3.09 -11.86
CA MET A 117 -0.56 2.79 -10.72
C MET A 117 -0.89 1.39 -10.23
N SER A 118 0.09 0.49 -10.21
CA SER A 118 -0.09 -0.84 -9.65
C SER A 118 1.02 -1.18 -8.66
N ALA A 119 0.67 -1.95 -7.64
CA ALA A 119 1.63 -2.54 -6.73
C ALA A 119 1.29 -4.00 -6.46
N SER A 120 2.32 -4.83 -6.41
CA SER A 120 2.24 -6.22 -5.98
C SER A 120 3.50 -6.60 -5.18
N ALA A 121 3.40 -6.67 -3.85
CA ALA A 121 4.55 -6.93 -2.97
C ALA A 121 4.31 -8.15 -2.07
N SER A 122 5.13 -9.19 -2.24
CA SER A 122 5.06 -10.41 -1.42
C SER A 122 5.97 -10.35 -0.20
N ASN A 123 5.67 -11.15 0.82
CA ASN A 123 6.49 -11.28 2.01
C ASN A 123 7.86 -11.92 1.66
N PRO A 124 9.00 -11.23 1.87
CA PRO A 124 10.33 -11.73 1.51
C PRO A 124 10.82 -12.87 2.42
N LEU A 125 10.17 -13.07 3.58
CA LEU A 125 10.51 -14.12 4.54
C LEU A 125 9.62 -15.37 4.40
N ASN A 126 8.57 -15.30 3.59
CA ASN A 126 7.68 -16.42 3.30
C ASN A 126 7.27 -16.41 1.82
N ILE A 127 7.97 -17.22 1.01
CA ILE A 127 7.75 -17.31 -0.44
C ILE A 127 6.34 -17.78 -0.83
N ASN A 128 5.62 -18.44 0.08
CA ASN A 128 4.27 -18.94 -0.15
C ASN A 128 3.18 -17.95 0.31
N ALA A 129 3.55 -16.83 0.94
CA ALA A 129 2.58 -15.81 1.31
C ALA A 129 2.07 -15.10 0.04
N PRO A 130 0.76 -14.91 -0.10
CA PRO A 130 0.22 -14.04 -1.15
C PRO A 130 0.82 -12.63 -1.08
N ALA A 131 0.85 -11.96 -2.23
CA ALA A 131 1.26 -10.57 -2.30
C ALA A 131 0.13 -9.67 -1.77
N VAL A 132 0.48 -8.42 -1.50
CA VAL A 132 -0.51 -7.35 -1.36
C VAL A 132 -0.63 -6.64 -2.69
N ASP A 133 -1.85 -6.42 -3.16
CA ASP A 133 -2.15 -5.98 -4.51
C ASP A 133 -3.10 -4.76 -4.52
N TYR A 134 -2.78 -3.78 -5.39
CA TYR A 134 -3.73 -2.75 -5.82
C TYR A 134 -3.49 -2.35 -7.28
N LEU A 135 -4.55 -1.84 -7.90
CA LEU A 135 -4.52 -1.23 -9.23
C LEU A 135 -5.38 0.03 -9.24
N LEU A 136 -4.80 1.15 -9.66
CA LEU A 136 -5.48 2.43 -9.85
C LEU A 136 -5.39 2.82 -11.32
N THR A 137 -6.53 3.08 -11.94
CA THR A 137 -6.61 3.77 -13.24
C THR A 137 -6.90 5.23 -12.98
N VAL A 138 -5.98 6.10 -13.38
CA VAL A 138 -6.00 7.53 -13.03
C VAL A 138 -6.07 8.38 -14.28
N HIS A 139 -6.94 9.36 -14.26
CA HIS A 139 -7.04 10.42 -15.26
C HIS A 139 -6.90 11.77 -14.56
N VAL A 140 -5.88 12.54 -14.95
CA VAL A 140 -5.58 13.84 -14.36
C VAL A 140 -5.70 14.92 -15.42
N THR A 141 -6.46 15.97 -15.15
CA THR A 141 -6.64 17.13 -16.03
C THR A 141 -5.83 18.32 -15.53
N LYS A 142 -5.49 19.24 -16.43
CA LYS A 142 -4.64 20.42 -16.18
C LYS A 142 -5.26 21.48 -15.27
N ASP A 143 -6.56 21.40 -15.01
CA ASP A 143 -7.19 22.20 -13.95
C ASP A 143 -6.95 21.62 -12.55
N GLY A 144 -6.36 20.43 -12.45
CA GLY A 144 -6.06 19.72 -11.22
C GLY A 144 -7.09 18.66 -10.86
N THR A 145 -8.13 18.42 -11.68
CA THR A 145 -9.11 17.36 -11.40
C THR A 145 -8.48 15.97 -11.56
N VAL A 146 -8.83 15.05 -10.67
CA VAL A 146 -8.42 13.65 -10.71
C VAL A 146 -9.67 12.77 -10.71
N ASP A 147 -9.88 12.03 -11.79
CA ASP A 147 -10.85 10.92 -11.86
C ASP A 147 -10.08 9.62 -11.70
N ILE A 148 -10.44 8.82 -10.69
CA ILE A 148 -9.73 7.61 -10.32
C ILE A 148 -10.68 6.47 -10.05
N GLU A 149 -10.37 5.33 -10.66
CA GLU A 149 -10.99 4.03 -10.39
C GLU A 149 -9.93 3.10 -9.82
N GLY A 150 -10.20 2.52 -8.66
CA GLY A 150 -9.23 1.70 -7.95
C GLY A 150 -9.79 0.33 -7.57
N LYS A 151 -8.88 -0.65 -7.46
CA LYS A 151 -9.10 -1.96 -6.87
C LYS A 151 -7.95 -2.30 -5.93
N HIS A 152 -8.23 -3.03 -4.86
CA HIS A 152 -7.23 -3.52 -3.92
C HIS A 152 -7.75 -4.73 -3.14
N ASP A 153 -6.84 -5.49 -2.52
CA ASP A 153 -7.20 -6.59 -1.62
C ASP A 153 -7.90 -6.08 -0.35
N GLY A 154 -8.57 -6.95 0.39
CA GLY A 154 -9.24 -6.60 1.65
C GLY A 154 -8.31 -6.39 2.85
N PHE A 155 -7.03 -6.77 2.74
CA PHE A 155 -6.07 -6.64 3.84
C PHE A 155 -4.72 -6.10 3.34
N PRO A 156 -3.96 -5.30 4.13
CA PRO A 156 -4.30 -4.71 5.42
C PRO A 156 -5.07 -3.39 5.24
N CYS A 157 -4.52 -2.24 5.66
CA CYS A 157 -5.11 -0.93 5.40
C CYS A 157 -4.54 -0.29 4.14
N TYR A 158 -5.39 0.38 3.37
CA TYR A 158 -5.02 1.13 2.16
C TYR A 158 -5.40 2.60 2.33
N GLU A 159 -4.56 3.50 1.83
CA GLU A 159 -4.83 4.94 1.84
C GLU A 159 -4.29 5.60 0.57
N PHE A 160 -5.14 6.43 -0.04
CA PHE A 160 -4.86 7.11 -1.28
C PHE A 160 -5.15 8.60 -1.13
N TYR A 161 -4.20 9.44 -1.53
CA TYR A 161 -4.28 10.88 -1.41
C TYR A 161 -3.87 11.59 -2.70
N LYS A 162 -4.45 12.77 -2.90
CA LYS A 162 -4.08 13.73 -3.94
C LYS A 162 -3.40 14.93 -3.28
N GLN A 163 -2.46 15.56 -3.98
CA GLN A 163 -1.91 16.86 -3.62
C GLN A 163 -1.64 17.67 -4.90
N THR A 164 -2.16 18.89 -4.96
CA THR A 164 -1.97 19.79 -6.10
C THR A 164 -1.05 20.95 -5.71
N ASP A 165 -0.06 21.26 -6.54
CA ASP A 165 0.85 22.41 -6.40
C ASP A 165 1.43 22.60 -4.98
N PHE A 166 1.84 21.50 -4.34
CA PHE A 166 2.35 21.47 -2.96
C PHE A 166 1.38 21.98 -1.89
N GLY A 167 0.09 22.04 -2.21
CA GLY A 167 -0.99 22.37 -1.28
C GLY A 167 -1.25 21.28 -0.23
N PRO A 168 -2.36 21.37 0.51
CA PRO A 168 -2.75 20.32 1.44
C PRO A 168 -3.07 19.01 0.71
N PHE A 169 -2.93 17.89 1.42
CA PHE A 169 -3.40 16.60 0.92
C PHE A 169 -4.92 16.52 0.98
N GLU A 170 -5.50 15.93 -0.07
CA GLU A 170 -6.92 15.62 -0.19
C GLU A 170 -7.09 14.09 -0.18
N LEU A 171 -8.04 13.59 0.60
CA LEU A 171 -8.32 12.16 0.70
C LEU A 171 -9.08 11.69 -0.55
N ILE A 172 -8.53 10.69 -1.24
CA ILE A 172 -9.21 9.97 -2.33
C ILE A 172 -10.05 8.84 -1.73
N HIS A 173 -9.39 7.91 -1.04
CA HIS A 173 -9.98 6.67 -0.52
C HIS A 173 -9.14 6.11 0.62
N THR A 174 -9.80 5.46 1.59
CA THR A 174 -9.18 4.66 2.63
C THR A 174 -9.95 3.37 2.80
N HIS A 175 -9.23 2.28 3.05
CA HIS A 175 -9.78 0.99 3.47
C HIS A 175 -9.15 0.59 4.80
N ASP A 176 -9.98 0.21 5.76
CA ASP A 176 -9.57 -0.29 7.06
C ASP A 176 -10.16 -1.69 7.28
N PHE A 177 -9.30 -2.72 7.20
CA PHE A 177 -9.72 -4.11 7.40
C PHE A 177 -10.37 -4.35 8.78
N ARG A 178 -10.07 -3.50 9.78
CA ARG A 178 -10.66 -3.60 11.13
C ARG A 178 -12.15 -3.26 11.14
N GLU A 179 -12.59 -2.42 10.21
CA GLU A 179 -13.98 -2.00 10.05
C GLU A 179 -14.78 -3.00 9.20
N THR A 180 -14.15 -3.58 8.18
CA THR A 180 -14.79 -4.57 7.29
C THR A 180 -14.72 -6.00 7.83
N GLY A 181 -13.81 -6.27 8.77
CA GLY A 181 -13.61 -7.60 9.34
C GLY A 181 -12.77 -8.52 8.47
N ASP A 182 -12.09 -7.99 7.44
CA ASP A 182 -11.19 -8.76 6.60
C ASP A 182 -9.99 -9.26 7.41
N THR A 183 -9.41 -10.38 6.98
CA THR A 183 -8.24 -10.98 7.64
C THR A 183 -7.09 -11.11 6.66
N ALA A 184 -5.93 -11.59 7.12
CA ALA A 184 -4.80 -11.87 6.22
C ALA A 184 -5.13 -12.87 5.08
N GLU A 185 -6.25 -13.58 5.14
CA GLU A 185 -6.73 -14.43 4.04
C GLU A 185 -7.16 -13.60 2.82
N ALA A 186 -7.59 -12.35 3.03
CA ALA A 186 -7.95 -11.40 1.98
C ALA A 186 -6.76 -10.95 1.12
N LEU A 187 -5.51 -11.25 1.50
CA LEU A 187 -4.35 -11.07 0.63
C LEU A 187 -4.32 -12.07 -0.55
N GLY A 188 -5.07 -13.17 -0.45
CA GLY A 188 -5.09 -14.21 -1.46
C GLY A 188 -6.32 -14.10 -2.35
N GLY A 189 -6.15 -14.31 -3.65
CA GLY A 189 -7.25 -14.35 -4.61
C GLY A 189 -7.27 -13.12 -5.52
N ASP A 190 -8.46 -12.67 -5.88
CA ASP A 190 -8.69 -11.45 -6.65
C ASP A 190 -8.86 -10.26 -5.71
N MET A 191 -8.42 -9.06 -6.13
CA MET A 191 -8.72 -7.80 -5.44
C MET A 191 -10.24 -7.58 -5.33
N GLU A 192 -10.79 -7.74 -4.11
CA GLU A 192 -12.23 -7.82 -3.87
C GLU A 192 -12.89 -6.47 -3.61
N TYR A 193 -12.11 -5.42 -3.28
CA TYR A 193 -12.62 -4.07 -3.10
C TYR A 193 -12.37 -3.22 -4.34
N SER A 194 -13.33 -2.34 -4.63
CA SER A 194 -13.20 -1.34 -5.70
C SER A 194 -13.82 -0.02 -5.29
N PHE A 195 -13.31 1.07 -5.84
CA PHE A 195 -13.82 2.42 -5.60
C PHE A 195 -13.71 3.28 -6.86
N LYS A 196 -14.53 4.33 -6.90
CA LYS A 196 -14.42 5.42 -7.89
C LYS A 196 -14.53 6.76 -7.18
N LYS A 197 -13.66 7.71 -7.55
CA LYS A 197 -13.63 9.04 -6.95
C LYS A 197 -13.25 10.10 -7.99
N ILE A 198 -13.87 11.26 -7.89
CA ILE A 198 -13.48 12.47 -8.63
C ILE A 198 -13.19 13.56 -7.60
N LEU A 199 -12.05 14.24 -7.73
CA LEU A 199 -11.59 15.36 -6.89
C LEU A 199 -11.06 16.51 -7.72
#